data_AF-K5CQ35-F1
#
_entry.id   AF-K5CQ35-F1
#
_cell.length_a   1.000
_cell.length_b   1.000
_cell.length_c   1.000
_cell.angle_alpha   90.00
_cell.angle_beta   90.00
_cell.angle_gamma   90.00
#
_symmetry.space_group_name_H-M   'P 1'
#
loop_
_entity.id
_entity.type
_entity.pdbx_description
1 polymer ?
#
loop_
_entity_poly.entity_id
_entity_poly.type
_entity_poly.pdbx_seq_one_letter_code
_entity_poly.pdbx_strand_id
1 'polypeptide(L)'
;MLSIYKENPKASFGFIGANGFNEDTVCTKRYRVYARIIATYFSDKFFYHKENIEKSAYMLINNIALKENPDLTQQIETFFINQYDYFE
;
A
#
# COMPACT_ATOMS: atom_id res chain seq x y z
N MET A 1 -10.63 5.64 1.60
CA MET A 1 -10.40 4.22 1.23
C MET A 1 -11.71 3.43 1.27
N LEU A 2 -12.32 3.19 2.44
CA LEU A 2 -13.54 2.36 2.53
C LEU A 2 -14.73 2.87 1.70
N SER A 3 -14.93 4.19 1.62
CA SER A 3 -15.96 4.79 0.74
C SER A 3 -15.70 4.47 -0.73
N ILE A 4 -14.44 4.63 -1.19
CA ILE A 4 -14.01 4.27 -2.55
C ILE A 4 -14.23 2.78 -2.80
N TYR A 5 -13.90 1.91 -1.84
CA TYR A 5 -14.11 0.47 -1.99
C TYR A 5 -15.60 0.12 -2.12
N LYS A 6 -16.48 0.83 -1.40
CA LYS A 6 -17.93 0.65 -1.49
C LYS A 6 -18.46 0.97 -2.88
N GLU A 7 -17.91 2.00 -3.53
CA GLU A 7 -18.29 2.43 -4.89
C GLU A 7 -17.57 1.64 -5.98
N ASN A 8 -16.35 1.19 -5.71
CA ASN A 8 -15.51 0.41 -6.62
C ASN A 8 -14.91 -0.80 -5.89
N PRO A 9 -15.60 -1.96 -5.91
CA PRO A 9 -15.15 -3.18 -5.22
C PRO A 9 -13.87 -3.82 -5.77
N LYS A 10 -13.35 -3.35 -6.91
CA LYS A 10 -12.06 -3.76 -7.49
C LYS A 10 -10.93 -2.80 -7.16
N ALA A 11 -11.19 -1.72 -6.43
CA ALA A 11 -10.18 -0.75 -6.06
C ALA A 11 -9.05 -1.41 -5.25
N SER A 12 -7.82 -1.08 -5.63
CA SER A 12 -6.61 -1.37 -4.88
C SER A 12 -6.16 -0.10 -4.14
N PHE A 13 -5.42 -0.28 -3.04
CA PHE A 13 -5.00 0.81 -2.19
C PHE A 13 -3.53 0.67 -1.84
N GLY A 14 -2.93 1.78 -1.40
CA GLY A 14 -1.60 1.75 -0.82
C GLY A 14 -1.34 3.03 -0.03
N PHE A 15 -0.31 2.99 0.79
CA PHE A 15 0.12 4.15 1.56
C PHE A 15 1.63 4.14 1.79
N ILE A 16 2.17 5.32 2.07
CA ILE A 16 3.49 5.48 2.67
C ILE A 16 3.31 6.08 4.06
N GLY A 17 3.86 5.40 5.07
CA GLY A 17 3.97 5.93 6.42
C GLY A 17 5.09 6.96 6.45
N ALA A 18 4.80 8.20 6.08
CA ALA A 18 5.79 9.27 6.10
C ALA A 18 6.38 9.47 7.51
N ASN A 19 7.70 9.65 7.58
CA ASN A 19 8.45 9.84 8.81
C ASN A 19 8.06 11.15 9.51
N GLY A 20 8.14 11.14 10.85
CA GLY A 20 8.03 12.34 11.66
C GLY A 20 9.34 13.11 11.75
N PHE A 21 9.33 14.19 12.54
CA PHE A 21 10.56 14.92 12.88
C PHE A 21 11.57 14.00 13.55
N ASN A 22 12.82 14.02 13.09
CA ASN A 22 13.93 13.20 13.59
C ASN A 22 13.64 11.68 13.58
N GLU A 23 12.84 11.22 12.63
CA GLU A 23 12.58 9.80 12.38
C GLU A 23 13.12 9.42 11.00
N ASP A 24 13.73 8.23 10.91
CA ASP A 24 14.17 7.64 9.65
C ASP A 24 12.97 7.32 8.74
N THR A 25 13.18 7.18 7.44
CA THR A 25 12.17 6.74 6.48
C THR A 25 11.89 5.24 6.58
N VAL A 26 12.81 4.46 7.16
CA VAL A 26 12.64 3.02 7.40
C VAL A 26 11.72 2.74 8.58
N CYS A 27 10.73 1.87 8.38
CA CYS A 27 9.84 1.34 9.43
C CYS A 27 9.25 2.39 10.40
N THR A 28 8.70 3.47 9.87
CA THR A 28 8.21 4.61 10.68
C THR A 28 7.08 4.22 11.63
N LYS A 29 6.87 5.03 12.68
CA LYS A 29 5.74 4.89 13.61
C LYS A 29 4.40 4.82 12.88
N ARG A 30 4.18 5.69 11.88
CA ARG A 30 2.94 5.70 11.09
C ARG A 30 2.78 4.42 10.29
N TYR A 31 3.84 3.97 9.61
CA TYR A 31 3.81 2.71 8.87
C TYR A 31 3.44 1.54 9.78
N ARG A 32 4.10 1.39 10.94
CA ARG A 32 3.81 0.28 11.86
C ARG A 32 2.34 0.25 12.30
N VAL A 33 1.75 1.40 12.62
CA VAL A 33 0.34 1.49 13.01
C VAL A 33 -0.58 1.15 11.84
N TYR A 34 -0.35 1.75 10.67
CA TYR A 34 -1.23 1.57 9.51
C TYR A 34 -1.12 0.15 8.94
N ALA A 35 0.10 -0.39 8.80
CA ALA A 35 0.34 -1.75 8.32
C ALA A 35 -0.32 -2.77 9.25
N ARG A 36 -0.24 -2.57 10.58
CA ARG A 36 -0.93 -3.43 11.55
C ARG A 36 -2.44 -3.39 11.36
N ILE A 37 -3.04 -2.22 11.18
CA ILE A 37 -4.48 -2.09 10.92
C ILE A 37 -4.85 -2.82 9.62
N ILE A 38 -4.13 -2.56 8.53
CA ILE A 38 -4.43 -3.18 7.23
C ILE A 38 -4.30 -4.70 7.28
N ALA A 39 -3.19 -5.23 7.80
CA ALA A 39 -2.96 -6.67 7.91
C ALA A 39 -3.95 -7.38 8.84
N THR A 40 -4.54 -6.66 9.81
CA THR A 40 -5.52 -7.26 10.74
C THR A 40 -6.92 -7.33 10.15
N TYR A 41 -7.36 -6.31 9.42
CA TYR A 41 -8.76 -6.17 8.99
C TYR A 41 -9.03 -6.56 7.54
N PHE A 42 -8.01 -6.61 6.69
CA PHE A 42 -8.15 -6.94 5.28
C PHE A 42 -7.54 -8.31 5.02
N SER A 43 -8.33 -9.21 4.44
CA SER A 43 -7.98 -10.62 4.30
C SER A 43 -7.29 -10.91 2.97
N ASP A 44 -6.28 -11.80 3.04
CA ASP A 44 -5.59 -12.38 1.87
C ASP A 44 -6.53 -13.03 0.84
N LYS A 45 -7.75 -13.40 1.26
CA LYS A 45 -8.79 -13.92 0.35
C LYS A 45 -9.13 -12.91 -0.75
N PHE A 46 -9.20 -11.63 -0.40
CA PHE A 46 -9.66 -10.58 -1.30
C PHE A 46 -8.53 -9.68 -1.79
N PHE A 47 -7.46 -9.57 -1.02
CA PHE A 47 -6.36 -8.68 -1.31
C PHE A 47 -5.02 -9.40 -1.24
N TYR A 48 -4.09 -9.00 -2.10
CA TYR A 48 -2.69 -9.31 -2.00
C TYR A 48 -2.00 -8.17 -1.24
N HIS A 49 -1.30 -8.53 -0.17
CA HIS A 49 -0.61 -7.61 0.71
C HIS A 49 0.88 -7.59 0.33
N LYS A 50 1.40 -6.42 -0.04
CA LYS A 50 2.82 -6.23 -0.38
C LYS A 50 3.40 -5.09 0.44
N GLU A 51 4.46 -5.39 1.18
CA GLU A 51 5.13 -4.46 2.08
C GLU A 51 6.49 -4.04 1.52
N ASN A 52 6.88 -2.81 1.81
CA ASN A 52 8.25 -2.32 1.64
C ASN A 52 8.64 -1.54 2.89
N ILE A 53 9.24 -2.24 3.86
CA ILE A 53 9.61 -1.69 5.17
C ILE A 53 10.65 -0.58 5.03
N GLU A 54 11.60 -0.73 4.11
CA GLU A 54 12.67 0.24 3.83
C GLU A 54 12.11 1.60 3.41
N LYS A 55 10.98 1.59 2.68
CA LYS A 55 10.28 2.81 2.25
C LYS A 55 9.06 3.13 3.13
N SER A 56 8.83 2.40 4.21
CA SER A 56 7.62 2.51 5.04
C SER A 56 6.32 2.43 4.24
N ALA A 57 6.28 1.61 3.20
CA ALA A 57 5.17 1.55 2.25
C ALA A 57 4.42 0.22 2.33
N TYR A 58 3.13 0.29 1.99
CA TYR A 58 2.23 -0.85 1.99
C TYR A 58 1.28 -0.76 0.81
N MET A 59 1.11 -1.87 0.10
CA MET A 59 0.14 -2.03 -0.97
C MET A 59 -0.87 -3.11 -0.59
N LEU A 60 -2.14 -2.78 -0.77
CA LEU A 60 -3.30 -3.64 -0.59
C LEU A 60 -3.99 -3.78 -1.95
N ILE A 61 -3.58 -4.80 -2.70
CA ILE A 61 -3.96 -4.97 -4.11
C ILE A 61 -5.14 -5.92 -4.22
N ASN A 62 -6.23 -5.52 -4.86
CA ASN A 62 -7.40 -6.38 -5.00
C ASN A 62 -7.07 -7.59 -5.91
N ASN A 63 -7.35 -8.80 -5.44
CA ASN A 63 -7.00 -10.03 -6.16
C ASN A 63 -7.71 -10.16 -7.52
N ILE A 64 -8.93 -9.62 -7.65
CA ILE A 64 -9.66 -9.62 -8.93
C ILE A 64 -8.97 -8.67 -9.91
N ALA A 65 -8.64 -7.45 -9.46
CA ALA A 65 -7.93 -6.47 -10.29
C ALA A 65 -6.55 -6.98 -10.71
N LEU A 66 -5.81 -7.62 -9.80
CA LEU A 66 -4.49 -8.20 -10.10
C LEU A 66 -4.57 -9.36 -11.09
N LYS A 67 -5.64 -10.17 -11.04
CA LYS A 67 -5.86 -11.25 -12.01
C LYS A 67 -6.18 -10.69 -13.41
N GLU A 68 -6.94 -9.60 -13.47
CA GLU A 68 -7.31 -8.95 -14.74
C GLU A 68 -6.13 -8.16 -15.34
N ASN A 69 -5.23 -7.65 -14.50
CA ASN A 69 -4.01 -6.95 -14.90
C ASN A 69 -2.81 -7.42 -14.06
N PRO A 70 -2.05 -8.42 -14.54
CA PRO A 70 -0.89 -8.94 -13.83
C PRO A 70 0.21 -7.90 -13.55
N ASP A 71 0.31 -6.85 -14.37
CA ASP A 71 1.30 -5.78 -14.22
C ASP A 71 0.86 -4.71 -13.20
N LEU A 72 -0.33 -4.85 -12.60
CA LEU A 72 -0.90 -3.86 -11.68
C LEU A 72 0.04 -3.53 -10.52
N THR A 73 0.75 -4.53 -9.98
CA THR A 73 1.73 -4.31 -8.91
C THR A 73 2.83 -3.33 -9.35
N GLN A 74 3.41 -3.55 -10.54
CA GLN A 74 4.48 -2.70 -11.07
C GLN A 74 3.96 -1.30 -11.43
N GLN A 75 2.72 -1.19 -11.90
CA GLN A 75 2.08 0.10 -12.19
C GLN A 75 1.91 0.93 -10.91
N ILE A 76 1.49 0.30 -9.81
CA ILE A 76 1.37 0.96 -8.50
C ILE A 76 2.75 1.38 -7.96
N GLU A 77 3.77 0.53 -8.09
CA GLU A 77 5.13 0.87 -7.67
C GLU A 77 5.69 2.06 -8.47
N THR A 78 5.53 2.03 -9.79
CA THR A 78 5.89 3.15 -10.67
C THR A 78 5.17 4.43 -10.28
N PHE A 79 3.88 4.33 -9.92
CA PHE A 79 3.11 5.47 -9.44
C PHE A 79 3.71 6.05 -8.14
N PHE A 80 4.12 5.22 -7.18
CA PHE A 80 4.80 5.70 -5.98
C PHE A 80 6.16 6.34 -6.27
N ILE A 81 6.96 5.74 -7.16
CA ILE A 81 8.25 6.33 -7.57
C ILE A 81 8.06 7.72 -8.18
N ASN A 82 7.08 7.87 -9.07
CA ASN A 82 6.83 9.16 -9.74
C ASN A 82 6.24 10.23 -8.80
N GLN A 83 5.62 9.82 -7.69
CA GLN A 83 4.90 10.73 -6.79
C GLN A 83 5.74 11.13 -5.56
N TYR A 84 6.77 10.34 -5.22
CA TYR A 84 7.56 10.51 -4.01
C TYR A 84 9.06 10.44 -4.30
N ASP A 85 9.75 11.56 -4.12
CA ASP A 85 11.18 11.75 -4.44
C ASP A 85 12.14 10.77 -3.74
N TYR A 86 11.72 10.09 -2.68
CA TYR A 86 12.54 9.19 -1.86
C TYR A 86 12.27 7.70 -2.10
N PHE A 87 11.48 7.35 -3.12
CA PHE A 87 11.07 5.98 -3.39
C PHE A 87 12.00 5.19 -4.33
N GLU A 88 13.05 5.83 -4.88
CA GLU A 88 14.12 5.16 -5.65
C GLU A 88 15.02 4.26 -4.80
#